data_AF-A0A957AG31-F1
#
_entry.id   AF-A0A957AG31-F1
#
_cell.length_a   1.000
_cell.length_b   1.000
_cell.length_c   1.000
_cell.angle_alpha   90.00
_cell.angle_beta   90.00
_cell.angle_gamma   90.00
#
_symmetry.space_group_name_H-M   'P 1'
#
loop_
_entity.id
_entity.type
_entity.pdbx_description
1 polymer ?
#
loop_
_entity_poly.entity_id
_entity_poly.type
_entity_poly.pdbx_seq_one_letter_code
_entity_poly.pdbx_strand_id
1 'polypeptide(L)'
;TSLTSVPDSAEATGSLLFNPDLTAAEVQDEIRATIDRVTQADYWLREHPPVLDLPLDSASTAPWVKEPVNLSHDHPAIGIIQRAHENVAGTIPEVTISPFVCDANFWFPLGQPCLVYGVGDPAWGIHGANEFLPVADLIQATKAFAAVTMDWCGVAE
;
A
#
# COMPACT_ATOMS: atom_id res chain seq x y z
N THR A 1 9.29 20.07 -31.87
CA THR A 1 9.26 21.00 -30.74
C THR A 1 10.65 21.59 -30.59
N SER A 2 10.80 22.91 -30.59
CA SER A 2 12.13 23.51 -30.35
C SER A 2 12.54 23.28 -28.89
N LEU A 3 13.80 22.96 -28.64
CA LEU A 3 14.36 22.87 -27.27
C LEU A 3 14.41 24.24 -26.56
N THR A 4 14.15 25.32 -27.29
CA THR A 4 14.19 26.71 -26.78
C THR A 4 12.81 27.30 -26.49
N SER A 5 11.77 26.47 -26.40
CA SER A 5 10.40 26.90 -26.11
C SER A 5 10.03 26.57 -24.66
N VAL A 6 9.34 27.49 -23.98
CA VAL A 6 8.78 27.26 -22.65
C VAL A 6 7.47 26.48 -22.82
N PRO A 7 7.25 25.37 -22.08
CA PRO A 7 5.98 24.65 -22.14
C PRO A 7 4.82 25.52 -21.61
N ASP A 8 3.69 25.49 -22.31
CA ASP A 8 2.47 26.23 -21.93
C ASP A 8 1.64 25.49 -20.86
N SER A 9 1.88 24.19 -20.69
CA SER A 9 1.23 23.36 -19.69
C SER A 9 2.12 22.19 -19.26
N ALA A 10 1.91 21.69 -18.05
CA ALA A 10 2.46 20.45 -17.56
C ALA A 10 1.38 19.68 -16.77
N GLU A 11 1.42 18.36 -16.85
CA GLU A 11 0.56 17.47 -16.07
C GLU A 11 1.45 16.57 -15.20
N ALA A 12 1.07 16.41 -13.94
CA ALA A 12 1.73 15.51 -13.01
C ALA A 12 0.66 14.62 -12.35
N THR A 13 0.80 13.32 -12.57
CA THR A 13 -0.08 12.30 -12.02
C THR A 13 0.74 11.38 -11.13
N GLY A 14 0.24 11.09 -9.94
CA GLY A 14 0.94 10.30 -8.95
C GLY A 14 0.00 9.62 -7.97
N SER A 15 0.59 8.80 -7.11
CA SER A 15 -0.10 8.21 -5.96
C SER A 15 0.65 8.63 -4.69
N LEU A 16 -0.08 8.70 -3.59
CA LEU A 16 0.46 9.07 -2.29
C LEU A 16 0.01 8.05 -1.27
N LEU A 17 0.98 7.51 -0.53
CA LEU A 17 0.75 6.73 0.68
C LEU A 17 0.82 7.67 1.86
N PHE A 18 -0.04 7.47 2.86
CA PHE A 18 -0.14 8.33 4.03
C PHE A 18 -0.11 7.51 5.32
N ASN A 19 0.15 8.20 6.43
CA ASN A 19 0.24 7.60 7.76
C ASN A 19 -1.10 6.91 8.12
N PRO A 20 -1.10 5.67 8.64
CA PRO A 20 -2.33 4.96 9.04
C PRO A 20 -3.19 5.65 10.10
N ASP A 21 -2.65 6.64 10.81
CA ASP A 21 -3.38 7.45 11.79
C ASP A 21 -4.23 8.58 11.14
N LEU A 22 -4.02 8.86 9.86
CA LEU A 22 -4.76 9.87 9.10
C LEU A 22 -5.84 9.22 8.24
N THR A 23 -6.91 9.95 7.99
CA THR A 23 -7.90 9.64 6.96
C THR A 23 -7.48 10.19 5.61
N ALA A 24 -7.98 9.60 4.52
CA ALA A 24 -7.73 10.15 3.20
C ALA A 24 -8.28 11.57 3.04
N ALA A 25 -9.38 11.91 3.71
CA ALA A 25 -9.96 13.25 3.68
C ALA A 25 -9.01 14.30 4.27
N GLU A 26 -8.41 14.03 5.43
CA GLU A 26 -7.43 14.92 6.07
C GLU A 26 -6.22 15.16 5.16
N VAL A 27 -5.71 14.10 4.55
CA VAL A 27 -4.57 14.17 3.63
C VAL A 27 -4.92 14.97 2.37
N GLN A 28 -6.11 14.78 1.82
CA GLN A 28 -6.56 15.54 0.66
C GLN A 28 -6.73 17.03 0.96
N ASP A 29 -7.24 17.38 2.15
CA ASP A 29 -7.34 18.76 2.60
C ASP A 29 -5.95 19.39 2.80
N GLU A 30 -4.99 18.64 3.32
CA GLU A 30 -3.60 19.09 3.42
C GLU A 30 -2.96 19.34 2.05
N ILE A 31 -3.21 18.46 1.07
CA ILE A 31 -2.75 18.66 -0.32
C ILE A 31 -3.35 19.94 -0.89
N ARG A 32 -4.67 20.13 -0.80
CA ARG A 32 -5.36 21.35 -1.28
C ARG A 32 -4.77 22.60 -0.65
N ALA A 33 -4.67 22.63 0.68
CA ALA A 33 -4.13 23.78 1.40
C ALA A 33 -2.66 24.06 1.05
N THR A 34 -1.87 23.02 0.76
CA THR A 34 -0.47 23.17 0.35
C THR A 34 -0.35 23.75 -1.05
N ILE A 35 -1.12 23.22 -2.00
CA ILE A 35 -1.18 23.74 -3.37
C ILE A 35 -1.62 25.20 -3.35
N ASP A 36 -2.68 25.54 -2.62
CA ASP A 36 -3.16 26.92 -2.50
C ASP A 36 -2.06 27.87 -1.99
N ARG A 37 -1.33 27.49 -0.94
CA ARG A 37 -0.21 28.31 -0.41
C ARG A 37 0.89 28.52 -1.44
N VAL A 38 1.27 27.48 -2.18
CA VAL A 38 2.30 27.56 -3.23
C VAL A 38 1.80 28.44 -4.37
N THR A 39 0.56 28.25 -4.82
CA THR A 39 -0.07 29.04 -5.87
C THR A 39 -0.12 30.53 -5.54
N GLN A 40 -0.40 30.91 -4.28
CA GLN A 40 -0.39 32.32 -3.88
C GLN A 40 1.01 32.94 -3.80
N ALA A 41 2.03 32.13 -3.52
CA ALA A 41 3.42 32.59 -3.38
C ALA A 41 4.16 32.73 -4.71
N ASP A 42 3.76 31.99 -5.75
CA ASP A 42 4.40 32.00 -7.07
C ASP A 42 3.77 33.03 -8.03
N TYR A 43 4.60 33.72 -8.82
CA TYR A 43 4.11 34.81 -9.67
C TYR A 43 3.28 34.32 -10.87
N TRP A 44 3.58 33.16 -11.43
CA TRP A 44 2.90 32.61 -12.59
C TRP A 44 1.67 31.81 -12.17
N LEU A 45 1.79 30.98 -11.13
CA LEU A 45 0.66 30.16 -10.65
C LEU A 45 -0.52 31.00 -10.13
N ARG A 46 -0.30 32.21 -9.60
CA ARG A 46 -1.43 33.09 -9.22
C ARG A 46 -2.36 33.42 -10.37
N GLU A 47 -1.80 33.64 -11.56
CA GLU A 47 -2.56 33.95 -12.78
C GLU A 47 -2.98 32.66 -13.52
N HIS A 48 -2.31 31.55 -13.22
CA HIS A 48 -2.50 30.23 -13.82
C HIS A 48 -2.61 29.13 -12.74
N PRO A 49 -3.67 29.14 -11.90
CA PRO A 49 -3.79 28.17 -10.81
C PRO A 49 -3.92 26.74 -11.36
N PRO A 50 -3.24 25.75 -10.76
CA PRO A 50 -3.31 24.37 -11.22
C PRO A 50 -4.72 23.79 -11.02
N VAL A 51 -5.14 22.95 -11.95
CA VAL A 51 -6.37 22.15 -11.80
C VAL A 51 -6.01 20.91 -10.99
N LEU A 52 -6.71 20.70 -9.87
CA LEU A 52 -6.50 19.54 -9.00
C LEU A 52 -7.63 18.53 -9.19
N ASP A 53 -7.28 17.34 -9.69
CA ASP A 53 -8.16 16.17 -9.71
C ASP A 53 -7.74 15.23 -8.58
N LEU A 54 -8.41 15.37 -7.43
CA LEU A 54 -8.06 14.68 -6.19
C LEU A 54 -9.32 14.20 -5.45
N PRO A 55 -9.57 12.87 -5.36
CA PRO A 55 -8.76 11.79 -5.94
C PRO A 55 -8.79 11.80 -7.48
N LEU A 56 -7.76 11.21 -8.11
CA LEU A 56 -7.67 11.10 -9.57
C LEU A 56 -8.96 10.50 -10.16
N ASP A 57 -9.43 11.04 -11.27
CA ASP A 57 -10.66 10.63 -11.94
C ASP A 57 -11.83 10.62 -10.96
N SER A 58 -12.03 11.74 -10.27
CA SER A 58 -13.08 11.91 -9.24
C SER A 58 -14.51 11.69 -9.75
N ALA A 59 -14.71 11.70 -11.07
CA ALA A 59 -15.98 11.36 -11.72
C ALA A 59 -16.17 9.84 -11.96
N SER A 60 -15.12 9.04 -11.78
CA SER A 60 -15.16 7.59 -11.93
C SER A 60 -15.63 6.88 -10.67
N THR A 61 -16.17 5.68 -10.86
CA THR A 61 -16.57 4.78 -9.76
C THR A 61 -15.38 3.99 -9.21
N ALA A 62 -14.17 4.22 -9.74
CA ALA A 62 -12.97 3.54 -9.29
C ALA A 62 -12.60 3.94 -7.85
N PRO A 63 -12.28 2.96 -6.99
CA PRO A 63 -11.94 3.21 -5.59
C PRO A 63 -10.48 3.66 -5.46
N TRP A 64 -10.18 4.86 -5.94
CA TRP A 64 -8.83 5.45 -5.88
C TRP A 64 -8.38 5.76 -4.46
N VAL A 65 -9.35 5.99 -3.56
CA VAL A 65 -9.10 6.18 -2.13
C VAL A 65 -9.16 4.83 -1.43
N LYS A 66 -8.06 4.48 -0.76
CA LYS A 66 -7.93 3.27 0.06
C LYS A 66 -7.56 3.71 1.47
N GLU A 67 -8.51 3.59 2.40
CA GLU A 67 -8.24 3.88 3.80
C GLU A 67 -7.28 2.84 4.40
N PRO A 68 -6.50 3.21 5.43
CA PRO A 68 -5.58 2.30 6.11
C PRO A 68 -6.28 1.05 6.67
N VAL A 69 -5.60 -0.09 6.58
CA VAL A 69 -6.05 -1.36 7.18
C VAL A 69 -5.43 -1.47 8.57
N ASN A 70 -6.17 -1.05 9.59
CA ASN A 70 -5.69 -1.00 10.98
C ASN A 70 -6.22 -2.19 11.80
N LEU A 71 -5.70 -3.40 11.50
CA LEU A 71 -5.94 -4.57 12.37
C LEU A 71 -5.11 -4.45 13.65
N SER A 72 -5.70 -4.79 14.80
CA SER A 72 -4.97 -4.82 16.07
C SER A 72 -3.76 -5.75 16.03
N HIS A 73 -2.62 -5.30 16.54
CA HIS A 73 -1.40 -6.10 16.66
C HIS A 73 -1.54 -7.26 17.66
N ASP A 74 -2.57 -7.24 18.51
CA ASP A 74 -2.89 -8.33 19.44
C ASP A 74 -3.83 -9.38 18.83
N HIS A 75 -4.12 -9.30 17.52
CA HIS A 75 -5.04 -10.23 16.88
C HIS A 75 -4.52 -11.68 16.96
N PRO A 76 -5.32 -12.67 17.40
CA PRO A 76 -4.85 -14.04 17.66
C PRO A 76 -4.19 -14.73 16.46
N ALA A 77 -4.60 -14.37 15.23
CA ALA A 77 -4.00 -14.89 14.00
C ALA A 77 -2.50 -14.58 13.88
N ILE A 78 -2.03 -13.47 14.44
CA ILE A 78 -0.61 -13.08 14.40
C ILE A 78 0.23 -14.13 15.12
N GLY A 79 -0.18 -14.53 16.34
CA GLY A 79 0.52 -15.57 17.09
C GLY A 79 0.48 -16.95 16.42
N ILE A 80 -0.61 -17.28 15.72
CA ILE A 80 -0.71 -18.51 14.92
C ILE A 80 0.30 -18.48 13.78
N ILE A 81 0.35 -17.39 13.03
CA ILE A 81 1.28 -17.23 11.90
C ILE A 81 2.72 -17.27 12.36
N GLN A 82 3.07 -16.58 13.44
CA GLN A 82 4.44 -16.55 13.95
C GLN A 82 4.93 -17.94 14.34
N ARG A 83 4.12 -18.71 15.09
CA ARG A 83 4.48 -20.09 15.47
C ARG A 83 4.59 -21.02 14.27
N ALA A 84 3.62 -20.97 13.35
CA ALA A 84 3.63 -21.81 12.16
C ALA A 84 4.84 -21.50 11.26
N HIS A 85 5.18 -20.22 11.10
CA HIS A 85 6.36 -19.81 10.35
C HIS A 85 7.66 -20.23 11.05
N GLU A 86 7.78 -20.02 12.35
CA GLU A 86 8.96 -20.42 13.13
C GLU A 86 9.24 -21.92 13.00
N ASN A 87 8.20 -22.75 13.05
CA ASN A 87 8.33 -24.20 12.85
C ASN A 87 8.86 -24.59 11.47
N VAL A 88 8.59 -23.79 10.44
CA VAL A 88 8.97 -24.08 9.04
C VAL A 88 10.30 -23.43 8.64
N ALA A 89 10.51 -22.20 9.06
CA ALA A 89 11.60 -21.32 8.60
C ALA A 89 12.66 -21.07 9.69
N GLY A 90 12.39 -21.41 10.95
CA GLY A 90 13.32 -21.21 12.07
C GLY A 90 13.46 -19.75 12.52
N THR A 91 12.59 -18.86 12.04
CA THR A 91 12.58 -17.43 12.34
C THR A 91 11.17 -16.99 12.74
N ILE A 92 11.09 -15.89 13.50
CA ILE A 92 9.80 -15.29 13.87
C ILE A 92 9.58 -14.08 12.95
N PRO A 93 8.48 -14.03 12.17
CA PRO A 93 8.14 -12.85 11.38
C PRO A 93 7.92 -11.63 12.27
N GLU A 94 8.45 -10.49 11.83
CA GLU A 94 8.18 -9.21 12.47
C GLU A 94 6.72 -8.80 12.25
N VAL A 95 6.12 -8.19 13.28
CA VAL A 95 4.81 -7.56 13.19
C VAL A 95 5.02 -6.09 12.89
N THR A 96 4.72 -5.68 11.66
CA THR A 96 4.97 -4.32 11.18
C THR A 96 3.90 -3.88 10.17
N ILE A 97 3.98 -2.62 9.77
CA ILE A 97 3.09 -2.00 8.78
C ILE A 97 3.63 -2.31 7.37
N SER A 98 2.74 -2.73 6.46
CA SER A 98 3.05 -2.83 5.04
C SER A 98 3.11 -1.42 4.42
N PRO A 99 4.20 -1.03 3.73
CA PRO A 99 4.29 0.25 3.05
C PRO A 99 3.60 0.22 1.67
N PHE A 100 2.67 -0.70 1.44
CA PHE A 100 1.97 -0.89 0.17
C PHE A 100 0.49 -1.18 0.40
N VAL A 101 -0.34 -0.75 -0.55
CA VAL A 101 -1.77 -1.10 -0.63
C VAL A 101 -1.95 -2.52 -1.17
N CYS A 102 -3.02 -3.20 -0.78
CA CYS A 102 -3.39 -4.50 -1.34
C CYS A 102 -4.91 -4.73 -1.25
N ASP A 103 -5.38 -5.92 -1.62
CA ASP A 103 -6.82 -6.22 -1.62
C ASP A 103 -7.45 -6.20 -0.23
N ALA A 104 -6.66 -6.25 0.84
CA ALA A 104 -7.13 -6.05 2.21
C ALA A 104 -7.91 -4.73 2.38
N ASN A 105 -7.55 -3.69 1.63
CA ASN A 105 -8.25 -2.40 1.64
C ASN A 105 -9.73 -2.51 1.19
N PHE A 106 -10.12 -3.57 0.47
CA PHE A 106 -11.50 -3.82 0.05
C PHE A 106 -12.28 -4.69 1.03
N TRP A 107 -11.62 -5.70 1.62
CA TRP A 107 -12.26 -6.67 2.51
C TRP A 107 -12.39 -6.15 3.95
N PHE A 108 -11.39 -5.40 4.43
CA PHE A 108 -11.37 -4.93 5.81
C PHE A 108 -12.55 -4.00 6.17
N PRO A 109 -12.93 -3.02 5.32
CA PRO A 109 -14.12 -2.19 5.57
C PRO A 109 -15.43 -2.98 5.57
N LEU A 110 -15.46 -4.17 4.98
CA LEU A 110 -16.62 -5.07 4.99
C LEU A 110 -16.70 -5.94 6.25
N GLY A 111 -15.80 -5.72 7.22
CA GLY A 111 -15.78 -6.42 8.51
C GLY A 111 -14.95 -7.71 8.52
N GLN A 112 -14.23 -8.01 7.45
CA GLN A 112 -13.32 -9.16 7.41
C GLN A 112 -11.96 -8.79 8.04
N PRO A 113 -11.47 -9.51 9.05
CA PRO A 113 -10.11 -9.33 9.52
C PRO A 113 -9.12 -9.64 8.40
N CYS A 114 -8.23 -8.70 8.08
CA CYS A 114 -7.23 -8.85 7.03
C CYS A 114 -5.84 -8.65 7.60
N LEU A 115 -4.95 -9.56 7.25
CA LEU A 115 -3.53 -9.54 7.58
C LEU A 115 -2.74 -9.78 6.30
N VAL A 116 -1.58 -9.15 6.19
CA VAL A 116 -0.67 -9.32 5.06
C VAL A 116 0.53 -10.12 5.57
N TYR A 117 0.76 -11.28 4.95
CA TYR A 117 1.81 -12.19 5.35
C TYR A 117 2.38 -12.90 4.13
N GLY A 118 3.71 -13.02 4.08
CA GLY A 118 4.40 -13.72 3.00
C GLY A 118 5.88 -13.88 3.31
N VAL A 119 6.55 -14.67 2.48
CA VAL A 119 8.01 -14.81 2.47
C VAL A 119 8.53 -14.12 1.23
N GLY A 120 9.60 -13.36 1.38
CA GLY A 120 10.30 -12.72 0.27
C GLY A 120 10.89 -11.38 0.66
N ASP A 121 11.49 -10.73 -0.32
CA ASP A 121 12.12 -9.42 -0.15
C ASP A 121 11.66 -8.47 -1.29
N PRO A 122 11.02 -7.33 -0.98
CA PRO A 122 10.72 -6.29 -1.96
C PRO A 122 11.94 -5.82 -2.78
N ALA A 123 13.16 -5.99 -2.27
CA ALA A 123 14.40 -5.68 -2.98
C ALA A 123 14.64 -6.55 -4.23
N TRP A 124 13.85 -7.60 -4.46
CA TRP A 124 13.92 -8.43 -5.68
C TRP A 124 13.24 -7.81 -6.91
N GLY A 125 12.99 -6.51 -6.87
CA GLY A 125 12.62 -5.73 -8.04
C GLY A 125 11.13 -5.70 -8.31
N ILE A 126 10.29 -5.71 -7.25
CA ILE A 126 8.84 -5.53 -7.41
C ILE A 126 8.55 -4.29 -8.27
N HIS A 127 7.69 -4.45 -9.28
CA HIS A 127 7.38 -3.40 -10.27
C HIS A 127 8.58 -2.90 -11.10
N GLY A 128 9.70 -3.63 -11.09
CA GLY A 128 10.94 -3.29 -11.77
C GLY A 128 11.25 -4.22 -12.94
N ALA A 129 12.29 -3.85 -13.70
CA ALA A 129 12.85 -4.75 -14.69
C ALA A 129 13.55 -5.93 -13.99
N ASN A 130 13.41 -7.14 -14.57
CA ASN A 130 14.00 -8.37 -14.04
C ASN A 130 13.53 -8.74 -12.62
N GLU A 131 12.26 -8.46 -12.30
CA GLU A 131 11.61 -9.00 -11.11
C GLU A 131 11.80 -10.53 -11.05
N PHE A 132 12.21 -11.04 -9.88
CA PHE A 132 12.45 -12.47 -9.69
C PHE A 132 12.08 -12.92 -8.28
N LEU A 133 11.99 -14.24 -8.12
CA LEU A 133 11.77 -14.91 -6.85
C LEU A 133 12.75 -16.07 -6.72
N PRO A 134 13.57 -16.16 -5.66
CA PRO A 134 14.35 -17.35 -5.39
C PRO A 134 13.46 -18.59 -5.22
N VAL A 135 13.85 -19.69 -5.85
CA VAL A 135 13.10 -20.97 -5.74
C VAL A 135 13.04 -21.46 -4.29
N ALA A 136 14.09 -21.21 -3.50
CA ALA A 136 14.11 -21.55 -2.08
C ALA A 136 12.99 -20.84 -1.30
N ASP A 137 12.80 -19.54 -1.56
CA ASP A 137 11.76 -18.72 -0.93
C ASP A 137 10.36 -19.12 -1.38
N LEU A 138 10.17 -19.50 -2.64
CA LEU A 138 8.91 -20.08 -3.11
C LEU A 138 8.58 -21.38 -2.35
N ILE A 139 9.57 -22.26 -2.17
CA ILE A 139 9.40 -23.52 -1.42
C ILE A 139 9.11 -23.23 0.06
N GLN A 140 9.79 -22.25 0.66
CA GLN A 140 9.57 -21.85 2.04
C GLN A 140 8.18 -21.24 2.24
N ALA A 141 7.76 -20.32 1.37
CA ALA A 141 6.42 -19.73 1.37
C ALA A 141 5.34 -20.80 1.27
N THR A 142 5.51 -21.77 0.36
CA THR A 142 4.56 -22.88 0.20
C THR A 142 4.39 -23.67 1.50
N LYS A 143 5.50 -24.03 2.15
CA LYS A 143 5.45 -24.74 3.44
C LYS A 143 4.83 -23.89 4.54
N ALA A 144 5.17 -22.60 4.59
CA ALA A 144 4.67 -21.69 5.61
C ALA A 144 3.15 -21.46 5.47
N PHE A 145 2.64 -21.21 4.27
CA PHE A 145 1.20 -21.11 4.02
C PHE A 145 0.46 -22.41 4.35
N ALA A 146 1.04 -23.56 4.03
CA ALA A 146 0.47 -24.85 4.42
C ALA A 146 0.40 -24.99 5.95
N ALA A 147 1.49 -24.71 6.67
CA ALA A 147 1.54 -24.77 8.12
C ALA A 147 0.54 -23.80 8.78
N VAL A 148 0.49 -22.54 8.33
CA VAL A 148 -0.48 -21.53 8.80
C VAL A 148 -1.91 -22.01 8.58
N THR A 149 -2.21 -22.57 7.41
CA THR A 149 -3.56 -23.06 7.09
C THR A 149 -3.95 -24.24 7.97
N MET A 150 -3.03 -25.18 8.20
CA MET A 150 -3.28 -26.33 9.09
C MET A 150 -3.47 -25.88 10.55
N ASP A 151 -2.66 -24.94 11.04
CA ASP A 151 -2.78 -24.43 12.42
C ASP A 151 -4.03 -23.57 12.62
N TRP A 152 -4.48 -22.85 11.58
CA TRP A 152 -5.67 -22.01 11.63
C TRP A 152 -6.97 -22.82 11.47
N CYS A 153 -7.04 -23.69 10.47
CA CYS A 153 -8.25 -24.43 10.13
C CYS A 153 -8.36 -25.79 10.85
N GLY A 154 -7.25 -26.32 11.37
CA GLY A 154 -7.13 -27.71 11.78
C GLY A 154 -6.89 -28.65 10.58
N VAL A 155 -6.59 -29.91 10.90
CA VAL A 155 -6.42 -31.00 9.91
C VAL A 155 -7.49 -32.05 10.19
N ALA A 156 -8.15 -32.53 9.13
CA ALA A 156 -9.12 -33.62 9.26
C ALA A 156 -8.40 -34.93 9.69
N GLU A 157 -9.11 -35.77 10.44
CA GLU A 157 -8.64 -37.10 10.85
C GLU A 157 -8.49 -38.08 9.67
#